data_AF-A0A3Q3INZ7-F1
#
_entry.id   AF-A0A3Q3INZ7-F1
#
_cell.length_a   1.000
_cell.length_b   1.000
_cell.length_c   1.000
_cell.angle_alpha   90.00
_cell.angle_beta   90.00
_cell.angle_gamma   90.00
#
_symmetry.space_group_name_H-M   'P 1'
#
loop_
_entity.id
_entity.type
_entity.pdbx_description
1 polymer ?
#
loop_
_entity_poly.entity_id
_entity_poly.type
_entity_poly.pdbx_seq_one_letter_code
_entity_poly.pdbx_strand_id
1 'polypeptide(L)'
;PSLKLQTNPPALPSTPSPNFVCISAQGTTVYPLLTSVLYDETEWERPHSFYPAHFLDKDGKFVKRDAFMPFSAGHRICLGESLARMELFIFFTTLLQHFRFTPPPGVSEDELDLTPRVGLSLNPLPHKLSWLKVRQLRGTGQPGVSQKVAGSTTNFALWFRARLWDILFHLQ
;
A
#
# COMPACT_ATOMS: atom_id res chain seq x y z
N PRO A 1 45.10 -32.42 15.13
CA PRO A 1 45.59 -31.48 14.09
C PRO A 1 44.41 -30.70 13.49
N SER A 2 44.34 -29.43 13.88
CA SER A 2 43.27 -28.47 13.60
C SER A 2 43.14 -28.07 12.12
N LEU A 3 41.89 -27.83 11.69
CA LEU A 3 41.40 -26.82 10.71
C LEU A 3 41.98 -26.87 9.27
N LYS A 4 41.17 -26.74 8.22
CA LYS A 4 40.35 -25.55 7.95
C LYS A 4 38.99 -25.86 7.30
N LEU A 5 37.92 -25.40 7.94
CA LEU A 5 36.73 -24.96 7.22
C LEU A 5 37.11 -23.69 6.44
N GLN A 6 36.98 -23.74 5.12
CA GLN A 6 37.07 -22.55 4.28
C GLN A 6 35.78 -21.74 4.47
N THR A 7 35.77 -20.82 5.43
CA THR A 7 34.74 -19.77 5.51
C THR A 7 35.10 -18.69 4.51
N ASN A 8 34.44 -18.69 3.36
CA ASN A 8 34.13 -17.47 2.63
C ASN A 8 32.81 -17.70 1.91
N PRO A 9 31.74 -16.93 2.21
CA PRO A 9 30.56 -16.96 1.35
C PRO A 9 30.97 -16.46 -0.04
N PRO A 10 30.58 -17.15 -1.13
CA PRO A 10 30.84 -16.64 -2.47
C PRO A 10 30.19 -15.26 -2.61
N ALA A 11 30.98 -14.30 -3.06
CA ALA A 11 30.49 -12.96 -3.39
C ALA A 11 29.31 -13.10 -4.36
N LEU A 12 28.17 -12.48 -4.01
CA LEU A 12 27.00 -12.46 -4.87
C LEU A 12 27.38 -11.76 -6.19
N PRO A 13 27.14 -12.38 -7.35
CA PRO A 13 27.44 -11.77 -8.64
C PRO A 13 26.61 -10.48 -8.81
N SER A 14 27.27 -9.42 -9.29
CA SER A 14 26.73 -8.07 -9.46
C SER A 14 25.70 -7.92 -10.60
N THR A 15 25.23 -9.03 -11.17
CA THR A 15 24.24 -9.07 -12.25
C THR A 15 23.37 -10.31 -12.08
N PRO A 16 22.04 -10.20 -11.96
CA PRO A 16 21.18 -11.37 -11.92
C PRO A 16 21.15 -12.03 -13.30
N SER A 17 21.74 -13.22 -13.40
CA SER A 17 21.51 -14.11 -14.55
C SER A 17 20.03 -14.54 -14.54
N PRO A 18 19.34 -14.56 -15.71
CA PRO A 18 17.91 -14.87 -15.80
C PRO A 18 17.53 -16.30 -15.35
N ASN A 19 18.49 -17.14 -14.99
CA ASN A 19 18.28 -18.53 -14.56
C ASN A 19 18.95 -18.85 -13.22
N PHE A 20 18.87 -17.96 -12.23
CA PHE A 20 19.43 -18.24 -10.90
C PHE A 20 18.54 -19.24 -10.15
N VAL A 21 18.93 -20.52 -10.15
CA VAL A 21 18.31 -21.55 -9.31
C VAL A 21 19.10 -21.64 -8.01
N CYS A 22 18.53 -21.12 -6.92
CA CYS A 22 19.05 -21.34 -5.58
C CYS A 22 18.55 -22.69 -5.06
N ILE A 23 19.47 -23.63 -4.82
CA ILE A 23 19.15 -24.92 -4.21
C ILE A 23 19.23 -24.76 -2.68
N SER A 24 18.08 -24.68 -2.02
CA SER A 24 18.00 -24.67 -0.56
C SER A 24 17.86 -26.09 0.01
N ALA A 25 18.47 -26.35 1.17
CA ALA A 25 18.26 -27.61 1.89
C ALA A 25 16.79 -27.76 2.34
N GLN A 26 16.33 -29.01 2.46
CA GLN A 26 14.99 -29.28 2.99
C GLN A 26 14.86 -28.74 4.43
N GLY A 27 13.75 -28.06 4.72
CA GLY A 27 13.53 -27.41 6.02
C GLY A 27 14.09 -25.99 6.14
N THR A 28 14.65 -25.42 5.07
CA THR A 28 15.09 -24.01 5.06
C THR A 28 13.88 -23.08 5.12
N THR A 29 13.87 -22.14 6.07
CA THR A 29 12.88 -21.07 6.13
C THR A 29 13.16 -20.05 5.05
N VAL A 30 12.17 -19.79 4.20
CA VAL A 30 12.25 -18.76 3.14
C VAL A 30 11.35 -17.59 3.53
N TYR A 31 11.92 -16.39 3.52
CA TYR A 31 11.20 -15.15 3.78
C TYR A 31 10.97 -14.41 2.45
N PRO A 32 9.75 -14.38 1.91
CA PRO A 32 9.45 -13.58 0.73
C PRO A 32 9.45 -12.10 1.10
N LEU A 33 10.42 -11.34 0.60
CA LEU A 33 10.49 -9.90 0.80
C LEU A 33 9.60 -9.20 -0.23
N LEU A 34 8.28 -9.19 0.01
CA LEU A 34 7.32 -8.62 -0.96
C LEU A 34 7.60 -7.15 -1.30
N THR A 35 8.15 -6.38 -0.36
CA THR A 35 8.54 -4.99 -0.58
C THR A 35 9.57 -4.85 -1.71
N SER A 36 10.46 -5.83 -1.93
CA SER A 36 11.45 -5.71 -3.00
C SER A 36 10.79 -5.70 -4.38
N VAL A 37 9.73 -6.49 -4.57
CA VAL A 37 8.99 -6.53 -5.85
C VAL A 37 8.10 -5.30 -6.01
N LEU A 38 7.50 -4.82 -4.91
CA LEU A 38 6.63 -3.63 -4.94
C LEU A 38 7.41 -2.32 -5.14
N TYR A 39 8.72 -2.31 -4.88
CA TYR A 39 9.62 -1.18 -5.09
C TYR A 39 10.65 -1.42 -6.21
N ASP A 40 10.48 -2.46 -7.04
CA ASP A 40 11.42 -2.79 -8.11
C ASP A 40 11.39 -1.72 -9.22
N GLU A 41 12.48 -0.98 -9.38
CA GLU A 41 12.62 0.09 -10.39
C GLU A 41 12.55 -0.45 -11.83
N THR A 42 12.74 -1.76 -12.05
CA THR A 42 12.58 -2.37 -13.37
C THR A 42 11.12 -2.63 -13.73
N GLU A 43 10.24 -2.72 -12.73
CA GLU A 43 8.80 -2.96 -12.90
C GLU A 43 7.97 -1.68 -12.78
N TRP A 44 8.42 -0.73 -11.94
CA TRP A 44 7.66 0.47 -11.58
C TRP A 44 8.44 1.73 -11.98
N GLU A 45 7.80 2.63 -12.73
CA GLU A 45 8.44 3.90 -13.17
C GLU A 45 8.79 4.83 -12.00
N ARG A 46 7.97 4.80 -10.94
CA ARG A 46 8.04 5.73 -9.79
C ARG A 46 7.76 4.97 -8.49
N PRO A 47 8.59 3.98 -8.11
CA PRO A 47 8.26 3.04 -7.02
C PRO A 47 8.11 3.72 -5.67
N HIS A 48 8.88 4.78 -5.42
CA HIS A 48 8.86 5.53 -4.15
C HIS A 48 7.87 6.70 -4.14
N SER A 49 7.07 6.86 -5.19
CA SER A 49 6.02 7.87 -5.24
C SER A 49 4.68 7.19 -5.43
N PHE A 50 3.66 7.79 -4.84
CA PHE A 50 2.30 7.43 -5.17
C PHE A 50 1.98 7.81 -6.62
N TYR A 51 1.93 6.82 -7.51
CA TYR A 51 1.75 7.06 -8.94
C TYR A 51 0.67 6.13 -9.53
N PRO A 52 -0.61 6.54 -9.48
CA PRO A 52 -1.73 5.70 -9.89
C PRO A 52 -1.68 5.20 -11.33
N ALA A 53 -1.01 5.94 -12.21
CA ALA A 53 -0.88 5.59 -13.62
C ALA A 53 -0.07 4.31 -13.86
N HIS A 54 0.62 3.75 -12.84
CA HIS A 54 1.19 2.40 -12.94
C HIS A 54 0.15 1.32 -13.26
N PHE A 55 -1.13 1.57 -12.96
CA PHE A 55 -2.22 0.64 -13.18
C PHE A 55 -3.09 1.02 -14.39
N LEU A 56 -2.66 1.96 -15.21
CA LEU A 56 -3.41 2.43 -16.38
C LEU A 56 -2.63 2.14 -17.66
N ASP A 57 -3.31 1.70 -18.71
CA ASP A 57 -2.75 1.67 -20.06
C ASP A 57 -2.82 3.05 -20.74
N LYS A 58 -2.35 3.11 -22.00
CA LYS A 58 -2.33 4.34 -22.81
C LYS A 58 -3.73 4.92 -23.07
N ASP A 59 -4.77 4.08 -22.99
CA ASP A 59 -6.16 4.46 -23.19
C ASP A 59 -6.86 4.78 -21.86
N GLY A 60 -6.13 4.72 -20.73
CA GLY A 60 -6.64 4.96 -19.40
C GLY A 60 -7.45 3.80 -18.82
N LYS A 61 -7.37 2.59 -19.41
CA LYS A 61 -8.01 1.41 -18.82
C LYS A 61 -7.13 0.79 -17.74
N PHE A 62 -7.79 0.25 -16.73
CA PHE A 62 -7.11 -0.47 -15.67
C PHE A 62 -6.42 -1.74 -16.17
N VAL A 63 -5.15 -1.88 -15.81
CA VAL A 63 -4.34 -3.07 -16.05
C VAL A 63 -3.80 -3.59 -14.72
N LYS A 64 -4.04 -4.87 -14.46
CA LYS A 64 -3.40 -5.58 -13.36
C LYS A 64 -1.98 -5.96 -13.77
N ARG A 65 -0.98 -5.54 -12.98
CA ARG A 65 0.42 -5.94 -13.16
C ARG A 65 0.74 -7.20 -12.36
N ASP A 66 1.59 -8.07 -12.91
CA ASP A 66 2.03 -9.30 -12.22
C ASP A 66 2.98 -9.00 -11.05
N ALA A 67 3.81 -7.95 -11.16
CA ALA A 67 4.65 -7.47 -10.06
C ALA A 67 3.84 -6.96 -8.86
N PHE A 68 2.54 -6.73 -9.02
CA PHE A 68 1.66 -6.30 -7.95
C PHE A 68 1.19 -7.49 -7.10
N MET A 69 2.03 -7.90 -6.16
CA MET A 69 1.80 -9.08 -5.30
C MET A 69 1.66 -8.76 -3.79
N PRO A 70 0.74 -7.87 -3.40
CA PRO A 70 0.54 -7.52 -1.98
C PRO A 70 -0.01 -8.68 -1.12
N PHE A 71 -0.58 -9.71 -1.76
CA PHE A 71 -1.16 -10.88 -1.12
C PHE A 71 -0.30 -12.14 -1.28
N SER A 72 0.99 -11.97 -1.66
CA SER A 72 1.89 -13.06 -2.06
C SER A 72 1.42 -13.76 -3.36
N ALA A 73 1.97 -14.93 -3.64
CA ALA A 73 1.66 -15.75 -4.82
C ALA A 73 1.73 -17.25 -4.52
N GLY A 74 1.25 -18.08 -5.46
CA GLY A 74 1.31 -19.54 -5.39
C GLY A 74 0.33 -20.16 -4.40
N HIS A 75 0.61 -21.40 -3.95
CA HIS A 75 -0.27 -22.16 -3.05
C HIS A 75 -0.50 -21.52 -1.67
N ARG A 76 0.33 -20.54 -1.29
CA ARG A 76 0.24 -19.81 -0.02
C ARG A 76 -0.23 -18.36 -0.21
N ILE A 77 -0.82 -18.04 -1.37
CA ILE A 77 -1.48 -16.75 -1.58
C ILE A 77 -2.53 -16.50 -0.48
N CYS A 78 -2.69 -15.23 -0.10
CA CYS A 78 -3.59 -14.88 0.99
C CYS A 78 -5.02 -15.32 0.68
N LEU A 79 -5.55 -16.24 1.49
CA LEU A 79 -6.92 -16.75 1.34
C LEU A 79 -7.98 -15.63 1.41
N GLY A 80 -7.65 -14.52 2.06
CA GLY A 80 -8.52 -13.35 2.20
C GLY A 80 -8.40 -12.29 1.09
N GLU A 81 -7.65 -12.53 0.02
CA GLU A 81 -7.41 -11.54 -1.06
C GLU A 81 -8.72 -10.99 -1.64
N SER A 82 -9.66 -11.87 -2.00
CA SER A 82 -10.94 -11.47 -2.59
C SER A 82 -11.79 -10.62 -1.65
N LEU A 83 -11.84 -10.99 -0.38
CA LEU A 83 -12.57 -10.23 0.64
C LEU A 83 -11.91 -8.86 0.88
N ALA A 84 -10.59 -8.84 1.04
CA ALA A 84 -9.83 -7.61 1.26
C ALA A 84 -10.01 -6.62 0.10
N ARG A 85 -10.01 -7.09 -1.15
CA ARG A 85 -10.28 -6.25 -2.33
C ARG A 85 -11.69 -5.65 -2.31
N MET A 86 -12.69 -6.45 -1.98
CA MET A 86 -14.08 -6.01 -1.93
C MET A 86 -14.29 -4.97 -0.82
N GLU A 87 -13.83 -5.27 0.40
CA GLU A 87 -13.91 -4.34 1.53
C GLU A 87 -13.20 -3.03 1.21
N LEU A 88 -11.98 -3.11 0.69
CA LEU A 88 -11.21 -1.94 0.28
C LEU A 88 -11.98 -1.07 -0.70
N PHE A 89 -12.51 -1.65 -1.78
CA PHE A 89 -13.27 -0.91 -2.77
C PHE A 89 -14.50 -0.23 -2.15
N ILE A 90 -15.29 -0.96 -1.37
CA ILE A 90 -16.53 -0.43 -0.77
C ILE A 90 -16.23 0.69 0.23
N PHE A 91 -15.32 0.46 1.18
CA PHE A 91 -15.01 1.46 2.20
C PHE A 91 -14.37 2.70 1.58
N PHE A 92 -13.40 2.52 0.70
CA PHE A 92 -12.69 3.63 0.08
C PHE A 92 -13.60 4.50 -0.78
N THR A 93 -14.38 3.89 -1.68
CA THR A 93 -15.31 4.63 -2.55
C THR A 93 -16.40 5.32 -1.72
N THR A 94 -16.96 4.63 -0.72
CA THR A 94 -17.98 5.22 0.16
C THR A 94 -17.44 6.44 0.91
N LEU A 95 -16.22 6.35 1.46
CA LEU A 95 -15.60 7.46 2.17
C LEU A 95 -15.35 8.65 1.24
N LEU A 96 -14.76 8.43 0.05
CA LEU A 96 -14.46 9.52 -0.89
C LEU A 96 -15.71 10.14 -1.54
N GLN A 97 -16.79 9.38 -1.69
CA GLN A 97 -18.06 9.91 -2.20
C GLN A 97 -18.74 10.86 -1.21
N HIS A 98 -18.59 10.60 0.09
CA HIS A 98 -19.29 11.35 1.14
C HIS A 98 -18.42 12.39 1.84
N PHE A 99 -17.09 12.23 1.81
CA PHE A 99 -16.17 13.06 2.57
C PHE A 99 -14.99 13.52 1.73
N ARG A 100 -14.60 14.77 1.93
CA ARG A 100 -13.33 15.34 1.48
C ARG A 100 -12.37 15.33 2.65
N PHE A 101 -11.24 14.64 2.52
CA PHE A 101 -10.19 14.61 3.53
C PHE A 101 -9.20 15.74 3.29
N THR A 102 -8.74 16.37 4.38
CA THR A 102 -7.81 17.50 4.38
C THR A 102 -6.90 17.40 5.59
N PRO A 103 -5.69 17.99 5.55
CA PRO A 103 -4.87 18.15 6.75
C PRO A 103 -5.62 18.89 7.88
N PRO A 104 -5.19 18.74 9.14
CA PRO A 104 -5.68 19.56 10.23
C PRO A 104 -5.52 21.06 9.94
N PRO A 105 -6.39 21.93 10.51
CA PRO A 105 -6.24 23.37 10.32
C PRO A 105 -4.85 23.83 10.78
N GLY A 106 -4.13 24.52 9.89
CA GLY A 106 -2.79 25.03 10.16
C GLY A 106 -1.64 24.04 9.90
N VAL A 107 -1.93 22.86 9.35
CA VAL A 107 -0.93 21.90 8.88
C VAL A 107 -0.99 21.85 7.35
N SER A 108 0.14 21.99 6.68
CA SER A 108 0.22 21.84 5.22
C SER A 108 0.25 20.36 4.80
N GLU A 109 -0.02 20.04 3.53
CA GLU A 109 0.06 18.64 3.05
C GLU A 109 1.48 18.08 3.17
N ASP A 110 2.49 18.92 2.93
CA ASP A 110 3.91 18.57 3.00
C ASP A 110 4.40 18.31 4.43
N GLU A 111 3.67 18.80 5.44
CA GLU A 111 3.97 18.59 6.87
C GLU A 111 3.41 17.28 7.42
N LEU A 112 2.61 16.54 6.64
CA LEU A 112 2.10 15.25 7.08
C LEU A 112 3.23 14.22 7.14
N ASP A 113 3.53 13.73 8.34
CA ASP A 113 4.47 12.62 8.51
C ASP A 113 3.85 11.31 7.99
N LEU A 114 4.31 10.90 6.81
CA LEU A 114 3.91 9.66 6.16
C LEU A 114 4.87 8.49 6.46
N THR A 115 5.80 8.67 7.41
CA THR A 115 6.75 7.63 7.76
C THR A 115 6.01 6.39 8.31
N PRO A 116 6.25 5.19 7.74
CA PRO A 116 5.65 3.98 8.25
C PRO A 116 6.36 3.54 9.53
N ARG A 117 5.58 3.11 10.52
CA ARG A 117 6.05 2.25 11.61
C ARG A 117 6.39 0.89 11.01
N VAL A 118 7.68 0.57 11.02
CA VAL A 118 8.22 -0.71 10.57
C VAL A 118 7.78 -1.83 11.53
N GLY A 119 7.21 -2.88 10.97
CA GLY A 119 6.72 -4.07 11.67
C GLY A 119 6.41 -5.18 10.68
N LEU A 120 5.63 -6.19 11.08
CA LEU A 120 5.15 -7.24 10.17
C LEU A 120 4.28 -6.66 9.03
N SER A 121 3.56 -5.58 9.31
CA SER A 121 2.95 -4.70 8.33
C SER A 121 3.52 -3.29 8.45
N LEU A 122 3.53 -2.56 7.34
CA LEU A 122 3.85 -1.14 7.32
C LEU A 122 2.58 -0.36 7.66
N ASN A 123 2.60 0.33 8.80
CA ASN A 123 1.46 1.11 9.27
C ASN A 123 1.90 2.57 9.35
N PRO A 124 1.11 3.55 8.88
CA PRO A 124 1.47 4.94 9.08
C PRO A 124 1.51 5.27 10.58
N LEU A 125 2.38 6.20 10.97
CA LEU A 125 2.34 6.75 12.33
C LEU A 125 0.98 7.43 12.59
N PRO A 126 0.51 7.47 13.86
CA PRO A 126 -0.74 8.13 14.21
C PRO A 126 -0.72 9.60 13.78
N HIS A 127 -1.64 9.98 12.88
CA HIS A 127 -1.80 11.36 12.42
C HIS A 127 -3.27 11.75 12.41
N LYS A 128 -3.52 13.05 12.54
CA LYS A 128 -4.86 13.63 12.53
C LYS A 128 -5.20 14.06 11.10
N LEU A 129 -6.45 13.86 10.71
CA LEU A 129 -7.02 14.36 9.47
C LEU A 129 -8.32 15.07 9.77
N SER A 130 -8.63 16.10 9.00
CA SER A 130 -9.96 16.72 8.99
C SER A 130 -10.75 16.20 7.81
N TRP A 131 -12.07 16.05 7.97
CA TRP A 131 -12.95 15.72 6.87
C TRP A 131 -14.12 16.67 6.80
N LEU A 132 -14.56 16.93 5.58
CA LEU A 132 -15.74 17.74 5.28
C LEU A 132 -16.74 16.86 4.57
N LYS A 133 -17.98 16.82 5.08
CA LYS A 133 -19.06 16.11 4.39
C LYS A 133 -19.33 16.82 3.07
N VAL A 134 -19.18 16.09 1.96
CA VAL A 134 -19.53 16.60 0.64
C VAL A 134 -21.05 16.73 0.60
N ARG A 135 -21.54 17.96 0.35
CA ARG A 135 -22.94 18.18 0.05
C ARG A 135 -23.25 17.49 -1.27
N GLN A 136 -24.05 16.44 -1.24
CA GLN A 136 -24.75 15.98 -2.41
C GLN A 136 -25.71 17.09 -2.81
N LEU A 137 -25.51 17.71 -3.98
CA LEU A 137 -26.53 18.55 -4.61
C LEU A 137 -27.70 17.64 -5.01
N ARG A 138 -28.56 17.26 -4.06
CA ARG A 138 -29.93 16.88 -4.39
C ARG A 138 -30.66 18.19 -4.64
N GLY A 139 -31.22 18.34 -5.84
CA GLY A 139 -31.77 19.58 -6.37
C GLY A 139 -32.96 20.15 -5.60
N THR A 140 -32.72 20.74 -4.44
CA THR A 140 -33.61 21.73 -3.83
C THR A 140 -32.75 22.88 -3.31
N GLY A 141 -33.00 24.08 -3.84
CA GLY A 141 -32.24 25.27 -3.50
C GLY A 141 -32.42 25.64 -2.03
N GLN A 142 -31.36 25.49 -1.24
CA GLN A 142 -31.09 26.31 -0.05
C GLN A 142 -29.61 26.18 0.36
N PRO A 143 -28.90 27.31 0.60
CA PRO A 143 -27.54 27.29 1.11
C PRO A 143 -27.62 26.91 2.59
N GLY A 144 -26.88 25.89 2.99
CA GLY A 144 -26.81 25.50 4.38
C GLY A 144 -25.37 25.19 4.77
N VAL A 145 -25.17 25.29 6.06
CA VAL A 145 -23.88 25.44 6.70
C VAL A 145 -22.99 24.21 6.49
N SER A 146 -21.73 24.45 6.14
CA SER A 146 -20.68 23.44 6.08
C SER A 146 -20.34 23.03 7.51
N GLN A 147 -20.77 21.84 7.95
CA GLN A 147 -20.50 21.38 9.31
C GLN A 147 -19.10 20.77 9.37
N LYS A 148 -18.15 21.53 9.91
CA LYS A 148 -16.79 21.07 10.21
C LYS A 148 -16.84 20.23 11.48
N VAL A 149 -17.03 18.92 11.34
CA VAL A 149 -16.96 17.99 12.49
C VAL A 149 -15.51 17.56 12.64
N ALA A 150 -14.80 18.15 13.59
CA ALA A 150 -13.49 17.65 14.00
C ALA A 150 -13.71 16.39 14.85
N GLY A 151 -13.53 15.22 14.26
CA GLY A 151 -13.53 13.96 15.00
C GLY A 151 -12.10 13.48 15.28
N SER A 152 -11.84 13.08 16.52
CA SER A 152 -10.68 12.26 16.87
C SER A 152 -11.11 10.80 16.75
N THR A 153 -10.75 10.11 15.67
CA THR A 153 -11.03 8.68 15.53
C THR A 153 -10.06 7.85 16.37
N THR A 154 -10.39 7.67 17.65
CA THR A 154 -9.87 6.57 18.46
C THR A 154 -10.72 5.31 18.19
N ASN A 155 -10.05 4.27 17.70
CA ASN A 155 -10.38 2.83 17.75
C ASN A 155 -11.12 2.11 16.62
N PHE A 156 -11.85 2.72 15.67
CA PHE A 156 -12.39 1.94 14.52
C PHE A 156 -11.60 2.16 13.21
N ALA A 157 -11.09 3.38 12.98
CA ALA A 157 -10.21 3.68 11.86
C ALA A 157 -8.80 3.05 11.98
N LEU A 158 -8.41 2.66 13.20
CA LEU A 158 -7.12 2.01 13.50
C LEU A 158 -7.03 0.59 12.95
N TRP A 159 -8.16 -0.09 12.73
CA TRP A 159 -8.15 -1.42 12.10
C TRP A 159 -8.01 -1.32 10.57
N PHE A 160 -8.65 -0.31 9.95
CA PHE A 160 -8.65 -0.14 8.49
C PHE A 160 -7.37 0.48 7.92
N ARG A 161 -6.62 1.28 8.69
CA ARG A 161 -5.33 1.82 8.23
C ARG A 161 -4.16 0.85 8.35
N ALA A 162 -4.34 -0.29 9.02
CA ALA A 162 -3.25 -1.22 9.31
C ALA A 162 -2.97 -2.27 8.21
N ARG A 163 -3.73 -2.25 7.12
CA ARG A 163 -3.70 -3.31 6.09
C ARG A 163 -3.71 -2.80 4.64
N LEU A 164 -3.66 -1.48 4.43
CA LEU A 164 -4.35 -0.96 3.24
C LEU A 164 -3.85 0.37 2.66
N TRP A 165 -2.69 0.88 3.10
CA TRP A 165 -2.17 2.16 2.58
C TRP A 165 -1.04 2.01 1.54
N ASP A 166 -0.58 0.78 1.27
CA ASP A 166 0.46 0.50 0.26
C ASP A 166 -0.09 -0.01 -1.10
N ILE A 167 -1.43 -0.09 -1.28
CA ILE A 167 -1.99 -0.97 -2.33
C ILE A 167 -3.00 -0.27 -3.28
N LEU A 168 -3.63 0.87 -3.00
CA LEU A 168 -4.70 1.32 -3.91
C LEU A 168 -4.88 2.83 -4.09
N PHE A 169 -4.57 3.27 -5.30
CA PHE A 169 -5.09 4.42 -6.04
C PHE A 169 -4.52 4.24 -7.46
N HIS A 170 -5.22 4.14 -8.59
CA HIS A 170 -6.58 4.43 -8.99
C HIS A 170 -7.11 3.23 -9.78
N LEU A 171 -8.35 2.84 -9.49
CA LEU A 171 -9.25 2.18 -10.44
C LEU A 171 -10.34 3.21 -10.76
N GLN A 172 -10.04 4.05 -11.76
CA GLN A 172 -10.98 4.78 -12.60
C GLN A 172 -10.40 4.83 -13.99
#